data_AF-A0A6U0LKR4-F1
#
_entry.id   AF-A0A6U0LKR4-F1
#
_cell.length_a   1.000
_cell.length_b   1.000
_cell.length_c   1.000
_cell.angle_alpha   90.00
_cell.angle_beta   90.00
_cell.angle_gamma   90.00
#
_symmetry.space_group_name_H-M   'P 1'
#
loop_
_entity.id
_entity.type
_entity.pdbx_description
1 polymer ?
#
loop_
_entity_poly.entity_id
_entity_poly.type
_entity_poly.pdbx_seq_one_letter_code
_entity_poly.pdbx_strand_id
1 'polypeptide(L)'
;VNVLWDALTVYYSREPTWNHRDADVDAAKKVFDLMASLRDNRISERVDCIMGGIGGGGGGDTALGLIRGAAEFSRSRNREFARRYLDTVKNLIEEHSSVKIWCQGHPREFGPIQHILYPQHVRHHQRGYDHRDPNAHSDDSDIFTDDDEDARMMDDPDDEFATITGAGLPDVNGLYQRTVEICDGLPVYKMQGSWRGRPCSYCLFRCRLSNGKKSWFISYVPQGVKPGTTKDVDFYSADPVGHFEFPPDSGWTRCAEGIDPAPNLRRHGRDMADEELYGDAPMDEDNVHESNI
;
A
#
# COMPACT_ATOMS: atom_id res chain seq x y z
N VAL A 1 27.54 8.43 1.68
CA VAL A 1 26.56 7.51 1.04
C VAL A 1 27.28 6.41 0.26
N ASN A 2 28.16 6.73 -0.71
CA ASN A 2 28.93 5.71 -1.45
C ASN A 2 29.80 4.81 -0.53
N VAL A 3 30.50 5.38 0.45
CA VAL A 3 31.32 4.58 1.40
C VAL A 3 30.51 3.54 2.19
N LEU A 4 29.27 3.87 2.56
CA LEU A 4 28.40 2.96 3.29
C LEU A 4 27.90 1.84 2.37
N TRP A 5 27.49 2.21 1.15
CA TRP A 5 27.10 1.27 0.11
C TRP A 5 28.25 0.32 -0.27
N ASP A 6 29.45 0.84 -0.43
CA ASP A 6 30.65 0.05 -0.75
C ASP A 6 31.01 -0.89 0.41
N ALA A 7 30.87 -0.45 1.65
CA ALA A 7 31.08 -1.30 2.83
C ALA A 7 30.05 -2.43 2.93
N LEU A 8 28.77 -2.14 2.67
CA LEU A 8 27.70 -3.15 2.61
C LEU A 8 27.93 -4.12 1.47
N THR A 9 28.24 -3.61 0.28
CA THR A 9 28.56 -4.42 -0.90
C THR A 9 29.74 -5.33 -0.58
N VAL A 10 30.84 -4.84 0.00
CA VAL A 10 31.98 -5.67 0.39
C VAL A 10 31.63 -6.69 1.47
N TYR A 11 30.78 -6.33 2.43
CA TYR A 11 30.32 -7.25 3.48
C TYR A 11 29.48 -8.40 2.90
N TYR A 12 28.61 -8.12 1.92
CA TYR A 12 27.72 -9.11 1.29
C TYR A 12 28.25 -9.79 0.03
N SER A 13 29.27 -9.23 -0.62
CA SER A 13 29.98 -9.84 -1.77
C SER A 13 30.96 -10.93 -1.34
N ARG A 14 31.30 -10.99 -0.05
CA ARG A 14 32.00 -12.16 0.48
C ARG A 14 31.01 -13.31 0.38
N GLU A 15 31.43 -14.41 -0.26
CA GLU A 15 30.67 -15.66 -0.29
C GLU A 15 30.01 -15.81 1.07
N PRO A 16 28.67 -15.81 1.13
CA PRO A 16 28.01 -15.66 2.39
C PRO A 16 28.24 -16.96 3.18
N THR A 17 29.34 -17.01 3.93
CA THR A 17 29.52 -17.93 5.04
C THR A 17 28.60 -17.44 6.15
N TRP A 18 27.29 -17.37 5.85
CA TRP A 18 26.26 -17.36 6.87
C TRP A 18 26.48 -18.66 7.60
N ASN A 19 27.27 -18.59 8.67
CA ASN A 19 27.48 -19.72 9.55
C ASN A 19 26.26 -19.88 10.47
N HIS A 20 25.14 -19.24 10.11
CA HIS A 20 23.84 -19.32 10.75
C HIS A 20 23.90 -18.87 12.22
N ARG A 21 24.77 -17.91 12.54
CA ARG A 21 24.91 -17.36 13.90
C ARG A 21 24.01 -16.15 14.05
N ASP A 22 23.49 -15.94 15.27
CA ASP A 22 22.63 -14.80 15.60
C ASP A 22 23.26 -13.44 15.23
N ALA A 23 24.60 -13.37 15.27
CA ALA A 23 25.36 -12.20 14.85
C ALA A 23 25.16 -11.81 13.38
N ASP A 24 24.92 -12.77 12.48
CA ASP A 24 24.75 -12.51 11.04
C ASP A 24 23.35 -11.94 10.75
N VAL A 25 22.32 -12.43 11.47
CA VAL A 25 20.95 -11.92 11.40
C VAL A 25 20.86 -10.51 12.01
N ASP A 26 21.48 -10.30 13.16
CA ASP A 26 21.56 -8.98 13.80
C ASP A 26 22.31 -7.97 12.93
N ALA A 27 23.38 -8.41 12.24
CA ALA A 27 24.09 -7.56 11.29
C ALA A 27 23.18 -7.18 10.12
N ALA A 28 22.44 -8.13 9.54
CA ALA A 28 21.48 -7.84 8.49
C ALA A 28 20.41 -6.83 8.96
N LYS A 29 19.78 -7.06 10.12
CA LYS A 29 18.79 -6.15 10.67
C LYS A 29 19.34 -4.73 10.84
N LYS A 30 20.54 -4.58 11.44
CA LYS A 30 21.19 -3.27 11.61
C LYS A 30 21.48 -2.56 10.28
N VAL A 31 21.85 -3.31 9.26
CA VAL A 31 22.08 -2.79 7.91
C VAL A 31 20.77 -2.27 7.30
N PHE A 32 19.67 -2.98 7.48
CA PHE A 32 18.35 -2.53 7.05
C PHE A 32 17.88 -1.30 7.81
N ASP A 33 17.94 -1.32 9.14
CA ASP A 33 17.56 -0.19 9.99
C ASP A 33 18.33 1.07 9.56
N LEU A 34 19.64 0.91 9.32
CA LEU A 34 20.49 1.98 8.83
C LEU A 34 20.04 2.48 7.45
N MET A 35 19.78 1.61 6.48
CA MET A 35 19.36 2.03 5.14
C MET A 35 17.94 2.61 5.08
N ALA A 36 17.02 2.11 5.91
CA ALA A 36 15.68 2.64 6.08
C ALA A 36 15.70 4.01 6.77
N SER A 37 16.67 4.25 7.66
CA SER A 37 16.87 5.57 8.29
C SER A 37 17.40 6.64 7.33
N LEU A 38 18.00 6.25 6.19
CA LEU A 38 18.50 7.18 5.17
C LEU A 38 17.32 7.76 4.36
N ARG A 39 16.86 8.94 4.78
CA ARG A 39 15.82 9.74 4.09
C ARG A 39 16.39 10.46 2.85
N ASP A 40 16.67 9.73 1.78
CA ASP A 40 17.03 10.30 0.48
C ASP A 40 16.12 9.81 -0.66
N ASN A 41 16.30 10.36 -1.86
CA ASN A 41 15.53 9.99 -3.05
C ASN A 41 15.90 8.62 -3.65
N ARG A 42 16.91 7.93 -3.09
CA ARG A 42 17.43 6.65 -3.60
C ARG A 42 16.98 5.46 -2.74
N ILE A 43 16.05 5.68 -1.81
CA ILE A 43 15.51 4.61 -0.96
C ILE A 43 14.88 3.48 -1.78
N SER A 44 14.18 3.79 -2.88
CA SER A 44 13.61 2.79 -3.79
C SER A 44 14.69 1.92 -4.42
N GLU A 45 15.74 2.54 -4.99
CA GLU A 45 16.85 1.82 -5.63
C GLU A 45 17.57 0.89 -4.64
N ARG A 46 17.72 1.32 -3.38
CA ARG A 46 18.32 0.50 -2.33
C ARG A 46 17.42 -0.67 -1.99
N VAL A 47 16.14 -0.43 -1.73
CA VAL A 47 15.16 -1.49 -1.43
C VAL A 47 15.10 -2.50 -2.58
N ASP A 48 15.12 -2.05 -3.84
CA ASP A 48 15.21 -2.92 -5.02
C ASP A 48 16.43 -3.84 -4.97
N CYS A 49 17.62 -3.28 -4.76
CA CYS A 49 18.86 -4.05 -4.72
C CYS A 49 18.89 -5.07 -3.57
N ILE A 50 18.31 -4.70 -2.44
CA ILE A 50 18.34 -5.53 -1.25
C ILE A 50 17.30 -6.65 -1.31
N MET A 51 16.08 -6.32 -1.74
CA MET A 51 14.94 -7.23 -1.75
C MET A 51 14.96 -8.14 -2.98
N GLY A 52 15.12 -7.58 -4.17
CA GLY A 52 15.05 -8.31 -5.45
C GLY A 52 16.39 -8.86 -5.92
N GLY A 53 17.50 -8.21 -5.54
CA GLY A 53 18.79 -8.40 -6.20
C GLY A 53 18.82 -7.77 -7.60
N ILE A 54 19.98 -7.33 -8.08
CA ILE A 54 20.07 -6.70 -9.41
C ILE A 54 19.76 -7.76 -10.48
N GLY A 55 18.60 -7.61 -11.11
CA GLY A 55 18.07 -8.56 -12.08
C GLY A 55 18.87 -8.65 -13.38
N GLY A 56 18.74 -9.81 -14.03
CA GLY A 56 18.76 -9.93 -15.48
C GLY A 56 19.94 -9.31 -16.23
N GLY A 57 21.03 -10.09 -16.36
CA GLY A 57 21.94 -9.96 -17.48
C GLY A 57 23.17 -9.08 -17.24
N GLY A 58 24.11 -9.57 -16.44
CA GLY A 58 25.45 -8.99 -16.37
C GLY A 58 26.11 -9.31 -15.03
N GLY A 59 27.02 -10.28 -15.04
CA GLY A 59 27.62 -10.88 -13.84
C GLY A 59 28.10 -9.87 -12.80
N GLY A 60 27.55 -10.03 -11.60
CA GLY A 60 27.98 -9.37 -10.38
C GLY A 60 27.14 -9.87 -9.21
N ASP A 61 27.61 -10.94 -8.56
CA ASP A 61 27.00 -11.69 -7.43
C ASP A 61 26.82 -10.89 -6.12
N THR A 62 26.58 -9.59 -6.20
CA THR A 62 26.79 -8.67 -5.07
C THR A 62 25.50 -8.03 -4.58
N ALA A 63 24.40 -8.77 -4.66
CA ALA A 63 23.11 -8.32 -4.14
C ALA A 63 22.57 -9.27 -3.08
N LEU A 64 22.01 -8.70 -2.01
CA LEU A 64 21.54 -9.37 -0.81
C LEU A 64 20.40 -10.37 -1.07
N GLY A 65 19.54 -10.06 -2.05
CA GLY A 65 18.46 -10.93 -2.52
C GLY A 65 17.63 -11.54 -1.41
N LEU A 66 17.22 -10.76 -0.40
CA LEU A 66 16.56 -11.30 0.80
C LEU A 66 15.38 -12.20 0.48
N ILE A 67 14.58 -11.84 -0.52
CA ILE A 67 13.40 -12.62 -0.94
C ILE A 67 13.83 -13.96 -1.53
N ARG A 68 14.89 -13.96 -2.33
CA ARG A 68 15.47 -15.14 -2.94
C ARG A 68 16.11 -16.05 -1.89
N GLY A 69 16.86 -15.46 -0.95
CA GLY A 69 17.40 -16.16 0.20
C GLY A 69 16.28 -16.78 1.03
N ALA A 70 15.22 -16.03 1.31
CA ALA A 70 14.10 -16.52 2.11
C ALA A 70 13.37 -17.69 1.41
N ALA A 71 13.19 -17.65 0.09
CA ALA A 71 12.63 -18.74 -0.69
C ALA A 71 13.54 -20.00 -0.71
N GLU A 72 14.85 -19.81 -0.78
CA GLU A 72 15.83 -20.90 -0.68
C GLU A 72 15.89 -21.49 0.75
N PHE A 73 15.84 -20.65 1.78
CA PHE A 73 15.85 -21.07 3.18
C PHE A 73 14.55 -21.76 3.61
N SER A 74 13.42 -21.40 3.01
CA SER A 74 12.15 -22.12 3.19
C SER A 74 12.25 -23.61 2.81
N ARG A 75 13.23 -23.96 1.95
CA ARG A 75 13.52 -25.33 1.52
C ARG A 75 14.65 -25.99 2.32
N SER A 76 15.27 -25.27 3.26
CA SER A 76 16.37 -25.77 4.09
C SER A 76 15.89 -26.77 5.15
N ARG A 77 16.78 -27.68 5.55
CA ARG A 77 16.55 -28.61 6.67
C ARG A 77 16.55 -27.91 8.04
N ASN A 78 17.11 -26.70 8.15
CA ASN A 78 17.15 -25.94 9.39
C ASN A 78 15.91 -25.03 9.52
N ARG A 79 14.82 -25.61 10.03
CA ARG A 79 13.51 -24.93 10.15
C ARG A 79 13.51 -23.74 11.11
N GLU A 80 14.30 -23.78 12.18
CA GLU A 80 14.37 -22.69 13.15
C GLU A 80 15.03 -21.45 12.53
N PHE A 81 16.12 -21.65 11.79
CA PHE A 81 16.77 -20.57 11.06
C PHE A 81 15.85 -19.98 9.98
N ALA A 82 15.20 -20.82 9.18
CA ALA A 82 14.26 -20.37 8.16
C ALA A 82 13.15 -19.50 8.77
N ARG A 83 12.61 -19.91 9.93
CA ARG A 83 11.62 -19.14 10.68
C ARG A 83 12.15 -17.77 11.12
N ARG A 84 13.33 -17.70 11.75
CA ARG A 84 13.93 -16.42 12.19
C ARG A 84 14.19 -15.47 11.02
N TYR A 85 14.61 -16.01 9.88
CA TYR A 85 14.84 -15.24 8.67
C TYR A 85 13.53 -14.69 8.08
N LEU A 86 12.49 -15.53 8.02
CA LEU A 86 11.15 -15.13 7.61
C LEU A 86 10.55 -14.08 8.56
N ASP A 87 10.71 -14.24 9.87
CA ASP A 87 10.29 -13.27 10.88
C ASP A 87 11.01 -11.92 10.67
N THR A 88 12.30 -11.94 10.30
CA THR A 88 13.04 -10.72 9.96
C THR A 88 12.47 -10.03 8.72
N VAL A 89 12.19 -10.78 7.65
CA VAL A 89 11.57 -10.23 6.43
C VAL A 89 10.18 -9.67 6.75
N LYS A 90 9.39 -10.37 7.57
CA LYS A 90 8.05 -9.92 8.00
C LYS A 90 8.14 -8.60 8.78
N ASN A 91 9.02 -8.54 9.78
CA ASN A 91 9.23 -7.32 10.57
C ASN A 91 9.66 -6.16 9.67
N LEU A 92 10.54 -6.39 8.69
CA LEU A 92 10.94 -5.35 7.73
C LEU A 92 9.77 -4.83 6.88
N ILE A 93 8.85 -5.70 6.47
CA ILE A 93 7.65 -5.32 5.71
C ILE A 93 6.69 -4.50 6.59
N GLU A 94 6.55 -4.87 7.86
CA GLU A 94 5.66 -4.22 8.82
C GLU A 94 6.21 -2.87 9.32
N GLU A 95 7.51 -2.79 9.59
CA GLU A 95 8.18 -1.60 10.16
C GLU A 95 8.56 -0.55 9.08
N HIS A 96 8.65 -0.94 7.81
CA HIS A 96 9.10 -0.04 6.74
C HIS A 96 8.15 0.01 5.53
N SER A 97 7.42 1.13 5.40
CA SER A 97 6.49 1.37 4.30
C SER A 97 7.13 1.27 2.90
N SER A 98 8.40 1.65 2.75
CA SER A 98 9.12 1.50 1.48
C SER A 98 9.32 0.04 1.06
N VAL A 99 9.50 -0.86 2.03
CA VAL A 99 9.61 -2.32 1.78
C VAL A 99 8.23 -2.88 1.43
N LYS A 100 7.18 -2.44 2.14
CA LYS A 100 5.79 -2.81 1.83
C LYS A 100 5.39 -2.40 0.40
N ILE A 101 5.69 -1.16 0.00
CA ILE A 101 5.45 -0.65 -1.36
C ILE A 101 6.22 -1.47 -2.40
N TRP A 102 7.47 -1.83 -2.11
CA TRP A 102 8.27 -2.67 -2.99
C TRP A 102 7.63 -4.04 -3.22
N CYS A 103 7.21 -4.72 -2.14
CA CYS A 103 6.56 -6.03 -2.21
C CYS A 103 5.28 -6.00 -3.06
N GLN A 104 4.48 -4.92 -2.95
CA GLN A 104 3.28 -4.72 -3.76
C GLN A 104 3.61 -4.51 -5.25
N GLY A 105 4.73 -3.83 -5.56
CA GLY A 105 5.19 -3.61 -6.93
C GLY A 105 5.88 -4.82 -7.59
N HIS A 106 6.27 -5.83 -6.81
CA HIS A 106 7.06 -6.99 -7.27
C HIS A 106 6.38 -8.34 -6.93
N PRO A 107 5.15 -8.60 -7.44
CA PRO A 107 4.39 -9.80 -7.09
C PRO A 107 5.02 -11.09 -7.62
N ARG A 108 5.85 -11.04 -8.67
CA ARG A 108 6.54 -12.24 -9.22
C ARG A 108 7.62 -12.72 -8.27
N GLU A 109 8.35 -11.79 -7.67
CA GLU A 109 9.44 -12.03 -6.74
C GLU A 109 8.89 -12.36 -5.35
N PHE A 110 7.90 -11.60 -4.86
CA PHE A 110 7.34 -11.75 -3.52
C PHE A 110 6.27 -12.82 -3.38
N GLY A 111 5.48 -13.09 -4.42
CA GLY A 111 4.36 -14.06 -4.36
C GLY A 111 4.75 -15.45 -3.82
N PRO A 112 5.89 -16.04 -4.24
CA PRO A 112 6.35 -17.33 -3.71
C PRO A 112 6.69 -17.34 -2.23
N ILE A 113 6.80 -16.19 -1.56
CA ILE A 113 7.08 -16.14 -0.13
C ILE A 113 5.96 -15.51 0.69
N GLN A 114 5.07 -14.77 0.05
CA GLN A 114 3.90 -14.19 0.67
C GLN A 114 3.06 -15.23 1.44
N HIS A 115 2.90 -16.43 0.88
CA HIS A 115 2.17 -17.53 1.52
C HIS A 115 2.89 -18.11 2.74
N ILE A 116 4.21 -17.97 2.80
CA ILE A 116 5.05 -18.46 3.90
C ILE A 116 5.05 -17.45 5.04
N LEU A 117 5.13 -16.16 4.71
CA LEU A 117 5.10 -15.05 5.67
C LEU A 117 3.69 -14.83 6.23
N TYR A 118 2.66 -15.07 5.42
CA TYR A 118 1.25 -14.87 5.80
C TYR A 118 0.40 -16.09 5.40
N PRO A 119 0.47 -17.21 6.14
CA PRO A 119 -0.26 -18.45 5.81
C PRO A 119 -1.79 -18.30 5.74
N GLN A 120 -2.34 -17.24 6.36
CA GLN A 120 -3.78 -16.98 6.43
C GLN A 120 -4.36 -16.39 5.13
N HIS A 121 -3.52 -15.90 4.20
CA HIS A 121 -3.95 -15.16 3.01
C HIS A 121 -4.33 -15.98 1.78
N VAL A 122 -4.13 -17.30 1.76
CA VAL A 122 -4.16 -18.10 0.50
C VAL A 122 -5.46 -18.88 0.28
N ARG A 123 -6.41 -18.87 1.21
CA ARG A 123 -7.63 -19.69 1.05
C ARG A 123 -8.59 -19.21 -0.05
N HIS A 124 -8.38 -18.04 -0.66
CA HIS A 124 -9.32 -17.48 -1.65
C HIS A 124 -8.92 -17.57 -3.13
N HIS A 125 -7.71 -18.02 -3.50
CA HIS A 125 -7.27 -18.04 -4.92
C HIS A 125 -7.12 -19.42 -5.58
N GLN A 126 -7.60 -20.49 -4.94
CA GLN A 126 -7.62 -21.84 -5.55
C GLN A 126 -9.03 -22.43 -5.79
N ARG A 127 -10.10 -21.62 -5.79
CA ARG A 127 -11.40 -22.07 -6.32
C ARG A 127 -11.45 -21.78 -7.82
N GLY A 128 -10.88 -22.68 -8.62
CA GLY A 128 -10.90 -22.49 -10.06
C GLY A 128 -10.61 -23.68 -10.95
N TYR A 129 -10.19 -24.84 -10.45
CA TYR A 129 -10.09 -26.06 -11.27
C TYR A 129 -10.16 -27.30 -10.38
N ASP A 130 -11.37 -27.76 -10.10
CA ASP A 130 -11.60 -29.13 -9.63
C ASP A 130 -12.83 -29.69 -10.36
N HIS A 131 -12.58 -30.30 -11.52
CA HIS A 131 -13.51 -31.27 -12.08
C HIS A 131 -13.39 -32.55 -11.24
N ARG A 132 -14.34 -32.74 -10.32
CA ARG A 132 -14.48 -33.92 -9.48
C ARG A 132 -14.66 -35.20 -10.32
N ASP A 133 -13.81 -36.17 -10.01
CA ASP A 133 -14.02 -37.60 -10.21
C ASP A 133 -15.19 -38.06 -9.30
N PRO A 134 -16.23 -38.75 -9.82
CA PRO A 134 -17.40 -39.14 -9.02
C PRO A 134 -17.20 -40.33 -8.07
N ASN A 135 -16.01 -40.93 -7.95
CA ASN A 135 -15.88 -42.27 -7.34
C ASN A 135 -14.96 -42.39 -6.11
N ALA A 136 -14.94 -41.41 -5.20
CA ALA A 136 -14.30 -41.58 -3.89
C ALA A 136 -15.34 -41.63 -2.76
N HIS A 137 -15.60 -42.85 -2.28
CA HIS A 137 -16.40 -43.15 -1.11
C HIS A 137 -15.65 -42.83 0.19
N SER A 138 -16.37 -42.18 1.11
CA SER A 138 -16.38 -42.31 2.58
C SER A 138 -15.06 -42.26 3.37
N ASP A 139 -14.93 -41.28 4.27
CA ASP A 139 -14.86 -41.57 5.70
C ASP A 139 -15.18 -40.32 6.55
N ASP A 140 -15.91 -40.55 7.64
CA ASP A 140 -16.40 -39.57 8.60
C ASP A 140 -15.27 -38.99 9.47
N SER A 141 -15.32 -37.69 9.74
CA SER A 141 -15.01 -37.17 11.08
C SER A 141 -15.49 -35.73 11.24
N ASP A 142 -16.50 -35.59 12.08
CA ASP A 142 -16.94 -34.34 12.68
C ASP A 142 -15.79 -33.68 13.47
N ILE A 143 -15.33 -32.52 13.00
CA ILE A 143 -14.64 -31.53 13.83
C ILE A 143 -15.40 -30.22 13.71
N PHE A 144 -16.12 -29.91 14.78
CA PHE A 144 -16.55 -28.57 15.12
C PHE A 144 -15.32 -27.70 15.38
N THR A 145 -15.16 -26.63 14.60
CA THR A 145 -14.59 -25.37 15.09
C THR A 145 -15.45 -24.24 14.55
N ASP A 146 -16.47 -23.89 15.33
CA ASP A 146 -17.10 -22.57 15.34
C ASP A 146 -16.04 -21.52 15.74
N ASP A 147 -15.23 -21.07 14.79
CA ASP A 147 -14.29 -19.94 14.97
C ASP A 147 -14.05 -19.20 13.64
N ASP A 148 -15.08 -19.11 12.79
CA ASP A 148 -15.04 -18.43 11.49
C ASP A 148 -15.68 -17.01 11.53
N GLU A 149 -15.61 -16.29 12.66
CA GLU A 149 -16.08 -14.90 12.76
C GLU A 149 -14.98 -13.82 12.79
N ASP A 150 -13.70 -14.19 12.72
CA ASP A 150 -12.58 -13.23 12.67
C ASP A 150 -11.98 -13.06 11.25
N ALA A 151 -12.68 -13.52 10.21
CA ALA A 151 -12.28 -13.31 8.81
C ALA A 151 -12.54 -11.89 8.28
N ARG A 152 -12.83 -10.91 9.14
CA ARG A 152 -13.05 -9.51 8.72
C ARG A 152 -11.75 -8.71 8.84
N MET A 153 -11.46 -7.95 7.78
CA MET A 153 -10.56 -6.78 7.75
C MET A 153 -9.07 -7.03 7.47
N MET A 154 -8.73 -7.74 6.40
CA MET A 154 -7.54 -7.28 5.66
C MET A 154 -7.91 -5.98 4.99
N ASP A 155 -7.16 -4.91 5.28
CA ASP A 155 -7.36 -3.58 4.72
C ASP A 155 -7.50 -3.64 3.20
N ASP A 156 -8.74 -3.64 2.71
CA ASP A 156 -8.99 -3.39 1.30
C ASP A 156 -8.58 -1.92 1.05
N PRO A 157 -7.56 -1.67 0.22
CA PRO A 157 -7.11 -0.31 -0.07
C PRO A 157 -8.21 0.59 -0.66
N ASP A 158 -9.34 0.00 -1.05
CA ASP A 158 -10.48 0.63 -1.72
C ASP A 158 -11.41 1.42 -0.78
N ASP A 159 -11.28 1.28 0.55
CA ASP A 159 -12.22 1.88 1.53
C ASP A 159 -11.80 3.27 2.07
N GLU A 160 -10.64 3.80 1.70
CA GLU A 160 -10.23 5.15 2.12
C GLU A 160 -10.61 6.19 1.07
N PHE A 161 -11.33 7.24 1.49
CA PHE A 161 -11.77 8.31 0.61
C PHE A 161 -11.63 9.70 1.24
N ALA A 162 -11.51 10.70 0.38
CA ALA A 162 -11.45 12.10 0.76
C ALA A 162 -12.53 12.89 0.03
N THR A 163 -13.29 13.70 0.77
CA THR A 163 -14.30 14.58 0.20
C THR A 163 -13.74 15.99 0.09
N ILE A 164 -13.78 16.57 -1.11
CA ILE A 164 -13.39 17.95 -1.37
C ILE A 164 -14.65 18.80 -1.53
N THR A 165 -14.73 19.90 -0.79
CA THR A 165 -15.90 20.80 -0.81
C THR A 165 -15.48 22.27 -0.78
N GLY A 166 -16.37 23.15 -1.23
CA GLY A 166 -16.16 24.60 -1.16
C GLY A 166 -15.07 25.12 -2.11
N ALA A 167 -14.61 24.35 -3.10
CA ALA A 167 -13.75 24.87 -4.15
C ALA A 167 -14.55 25.82 -5.06
N GLY A 168 -13.98 26.96 -5.43
CA GLY A 168 -14.56 27.87 -6.41
C GLY A 168 -14.69 27.29 -7.81
N LEU A 169 -13.94 26.21 -8.09
CA LEU A 169 -14.10 25.38 -9.28
C LEU A 169 -15.04 24.20 -8.98
N PRO A 170 -16.29 24.20 -9.47
CA PRO A 170 -17.29 23.20 -9.08
C PRO A 170 -16.86 21.77 -9.37
N ASP A 171 -16.23 21.53 -10.52
CA ASP A 171 -15.82 20.20 -11.00
C ASP A 171 -14.76 19.51 -10.12
N VAL A 172 -14.10 20.26 -9.23
CA VAL A 172 -13.12 19.74 -8.27
C VAL A 172 -13.78 19.26 -6.98
N ASN A 173 -15.01 19.69 -6.69
CA ASN A 173 -15.71 19.22 -5.50
C ASN A 173 -16.25 17.81 -5.71
N GLY A 174 -16.10 16.95 -4.71
CA GLY A 174 -16.65 15.60 -4.74
C GLY A 174 -15.80 14.60 -3.98
N LEU A 175 -16.08 13.33 -4.23
CA LEU A 175 -15.49 12.18 -3.54
C LEU A 175 -14.29 11.65 -4.32
N TYR A 176 -13.13 11.66 -3.68
CA TYR A 176 -11.88 11.14 -4.22
C TYR A 176 -11.58 9.80 -3.56
N GLN A 177 -11.54 8.75 -4.37
CA GLN A 177 -11.23 7.40 -3.92
C GLN A 177 -9.72 7.18 -3.93
N ARG A 178 -9.18 6.59 -2.87
CA ARG A 178 -7.79 6.16 -2.84
C ARG A 178 -7.53 5.14 -3.94
N THR A 179 -6.35 5.20 -4.54
CA THR A 179 -5.94 4.26 -5.58
C THR A 179 -4.63 3.58 -5.20
N VAL A 180 -4.31 2.50 -5.91
CA VAL A 180 -3.01 1.82 -5.80
C VAL A 180 -1.85 2.64 -6.38
N GLU A 181 -2.13 3.73 -7.09
CA GLU A 181 -1.08 4.59 -7.65
C GLU A 181 -0.36 5.37 -6.55
N ILE A 182 0.96 5.44 -6.67
CA ILE A 182 1.84 6.08 -5.68
C ILE A 182 2.57 7.28 -6.31
N CYS A 183 2.58 8.42 -5.62
CA CYS A 183 3.36 9.62 -5.97
C CYS A 183 4.11 10.15 -4.73
N ASP A 184 5.42 10.42 -4.87
CA ASP A 184 6.36 10.71 -3.77
C ASP A 184 6.20 9.74 -2.57
N GLY A 185 5.94 8.46 -2.84
CA GLY A 185 5.79 7.41 -1.83
C GLY A 185 4.44 7.41 -1.08
N LEU A 186 3.45 8.19 -1.53
CA LEU A 186 2.10 8.21 -0.96
C LEU A 186 1.01 7.86 -1.97
N PRO A 187 -0.16 7.36 -1.51
CA PRO A 187 -1.31 7.11 -2.37
C PRO A 187 -1.81 8.34 -3.11
N VAL A 188 -2.28 8.12 -4.33
CA VAL A 188 -3.04 9.10 -5.12
C VAL A 188 -4.52 8.83 -4.93
N TYR A 189 -5.30 9.89 -4.70
CA TYR A 189 -6.76 9.81 -4.68
C TYR A 189 -7.31 10.35 -5.99
N LYS A 190 -8.34 9.71 -6.55
CA LYS A 190 -8.92 10.07 -7.86
C LYS A 190 -10.43 10.24 -7.80
N MET A 191 -10.91 11.21 -8.57
CA MET A 191 -12.31 11.40 -8.90
C MET A 191 -12.45 11.50 -10.41
N GLN A 192 -13.35 10.72 -11.01
CA GLN A 192 -13.64 10.84 -12.43
C GLN A 192 -14.51 12.07 -12.68
N GLY A 193 -14.26 12.76 -13.79
CA GLY A 193 -15.08 13.89 -14.19
C GLY A 193 -14.77 14.34 -15.61
N SER A 194 -15.07 15.60 -15.90
CA SER A 194 -14.80 16.19 -17.21
C SER A 194 -14.27 17.59 -17.10
N TRP A 195 -13.13 17.86 -17.72
CA TRP A 195 -12.54 19.19 -17.80
C TRP A 195 -12.64 19.74 -19.21
N ARG A 196 -13.28 20.90 -19.39
CA ARG A 196 -13.51 21.53 -20.70
C ARG A 196 -14.12 20.57 -21.74
N GLY A 197 -15.08 19.74 -21.29
CA GLY A 197 -15.81 18.78 -22.14
C GLY A 197 -15.03 17.50 -22.47
N ARG A 198 -13.87 17.24 -21.85
CA ARG A 198 -13.09 16.01 -22.04
C ARG A 198 -13.11 15.17 -20.76
N PRO A 199 -13.40 13.85 -20.86
CA PRO A 199 -13.28 12.94 -19.72
C PRO A 199 -11.88 12.98 -19.13
N CYS A 200 -11.78 13.02 -17.80
CA CYS A 200 -10.52 13.09 -17.09
C CYS A 200 -10.62 12.55 -15.67
N SER A 201 -9.46 12.41 -15.02
CA SER A 201 -9.39 12.15 -13.59
C SER A 201 -8.83 13.39 -12.89
N TYR A 202 -9.59 13.91 -11.94
CA TYR A 202 -9.08 14.83 -10.95
C TYR A 202 -8.29 14.03 -9.93
N CYS A 203 -7.07 14.46 -9.63
CA CYS A 203 -6.18 13.74 -8.73
C CYS A 203 -5.83 14.63 -7.54
N LEU A 204 -5.83 14.02 -6.36
CA LEU A 204 -5.27 14.57 -5.13
C LEU A 204 -4.01 13.75 -4.80
N PHE A 205 -2.86 14.41 -4.79
CA PHE A 205 -1.58 13.73 -4.59
C PHE A 205 -0.51 14.65 -4.00
N ARG A 206 0.54 14.07 -3.45
CA ARG A 206 1.74 14.79 -3.00
C ARG A 206 2.83 14.64 -4.05
N CYS A 207 3.54 15.72 -4.35
CA CYS A 207 4.76 15.66 -5.16
C CYS A 207 5.91 16.44 -4.52
N ARG A 208 7.12 16.19 -5.02
CA ARG A 208 8.33 16.92 -4.64
C ARG A 208 8.68 17.90 -5.75
N LEU A 209 8.67 19.18 -5.42
CA LEU A 209 9.06 20.26 -6.31
C LEU A 209 10.58 20.23 -6.56
N SER A 210 11.02 20.94 -7.61
CA SER A 210 12.43 21.02 -8.00
C SER A 210 13.34 21.60 -6.91
N ASN A 211 12.79 22.46 -6.03
CA ASN A 211 13.46 23.01 -4.86
C ASN A 211 13.50 22.04 -3.65
N GLY A 212 13.05 20.79 -3.82
CA GLY A 212 12.98 19.77 -2.77
C GLY A 212 11.78 19.91 -1.83
N LYS A 213 10.98 20.97 -1.93
CA LYS A 213 9.78 21.17 -1.12
C LYS A 213 8.71 20.14 -1.52
N LYS A 214 8.05 19.55 -0.52
CA LYS A 214 6.88 18.69 -0.73
C LYS A 214 5.62 19.53 -0.65
N SER A 215 4.67 19.27 -1.53
CA SER A 215 3.37 19.95 -1.54
C SER A 215 2.29 18.99 -2.01
N TRP A 216 1.10 19.16 -1.48
CA TRP A 216 -0.11 18.52 -1.97
C TRP A 216 -0.72 19.34 -3.10
N PHE A 217 -1.33 18.65 -4.06
CA PHE A 217 -1.97 19.24 -5.21
C PHE A 217 -3.33 18.61 -5.48
N ILE A 218 -4.25 19.44 -5.92
CA ILE A 218 -5.50 19.01 -6.57
C ILE A 218 -5.39 19.44 -8.03
N SER A 219 -5.29 18.46 -8.92
CA SER A 219 -4.95 18.71 -10.32
C SER A 219 -5.84 17.92 -11.26
N TYR A 220 -6.02 18.46 -12.46
CA TYR A 220 -6.42 17.68 -13.61
C TYR A 220 -5.20 16.91 -14.13
N VAL A 221 -5.33 15.60 -14.29
CA VAL A 221 -4.31 14.75 -14.90
C VAL A 221 -4.87 14.11 -16.16
N PRO A 222 -4.27 14.34 -17.35
CA PRO A 222 -4.73 13.71 -18.58
C PRO A 222 -4.71 12.19 -18.49
N GLN A 223 -5.64 11.53 -19.18
CA GLN A 223 -5.70 10.07 -19.20
C GLN A 223 -4.37 9.45 -19.66
N GLY A 224 -3.89 8.45 -18.91
CA GLY A 224 -2.63 7.75 -19.20
C GLY A 224 -1.36 8.52 -18.81
N VAL A 225 -1.49 9.70 -18.21
CA VAL A 225 -0.36 10.46 -17.65
C VAL A 225 -0.24 10.20 -16.15
N LYS A 226 0.99 10.08 -15.65
CA LYS A 226 1.25 9.95 -14.22
C LYS A 226 1.10 11.31 -13.52
N PRO A 227 0.49 11.38 -12.33
CA PRO A 227 0.50 12.60 -11.51
C PRO A 227 1.91 13.05 -11.11
N GLY A 228 2.09 14.35 -10.91
CA GLY A 228 3.37 15.00 -10.62
C GLY A 228 4.18 15.42 -11.85
N THR A 229 3.56 15.50 -13.03
CA THR A 229 4.25 15.89 -14.28
C THR A 229 3.92 17.31 -14.71
N THR A 230 4.73 17.88 -15.61
CA THR A 230 4.47 19.20 -16.19
C THR A 230 3.22 19.25 -17.10
N LYS A 231 2.56 18.11 -17.32
CA LYS A 231 1.31 18.03 -18.09
C LYS A 231 0.08 18.18 -17.22
N ASP A 232 0.26 18.14 -15.91
CA ASP A 232 -0.81 18.28 -14.94
C ASP A 232 -1.24 19.74 -14.93
N VAL A 233 -2.53 19.97 -14.70
CA VAL A 233 -3.07 21.31 -14.52
C VAL A 233 -3.48 21.45 -13.07
N ASP A 234 -2.66 22.16 -12.31
CA ASP A 234 -2.85 22.35 -10.88
C ASP A 234 -3.90 23.44 -10.59
N PHE A 235 -4.93 23.09 -9.84
CA PHE A 235 -5.98 24.02 -9.42
C PHE A 235 -5.70 24.59 -8.04
N TYR A 236 -5.30 23.72 -7.10
CA TYR A 236 -5.00 24.12 -5.73
C TYR A 236 -3.78 23.38 -5.22
N SER A 237 -3.06 24.00 -4.30
CA SER A 237 -1.91 23.42 -3.62
C SER A 237 -1.96 23.70 -2.12
N ALA A 238 -1.40 22.81 -1.32
CA ALA A 238 -1.28 23.02 0.11
C ALA A 238 0.05 22.47 0.61
N ASP A 239 0.66 23.22 1.51
CA ASP A 239 1.84 22.74 2.21
C ASP A 239 1.45 21.60 3.16
N PRO A 240 2.30 20.57 3.33
CA PRO A 240 2.03 19.52 4.31
C PRO A 240 1.96 20.13 5.72
N VAL A 241 0.94 19.74 6.49
CA VAL A 241 0.76 20.16 7.89
C VAL A 241 0.77 18.92 8.78
N GLY A 242 1.58 18.93 9.84
CA GLY A 242 1.67 17.80 10.78
C GLY A 242 2.22 16.52 10.15
N HIS A 243 1.40 15.46 10.12
CA HIS A 243 1.77 14.17 9.52
C HIS A 243 1.79 14.29 7.99
N PHE A 244 2.98 14.27 7.40
CA PHE A 244 3.22 14.44 5.96
C PHE A 244 2.55 13.40 5.05
N GLU A 245 1.99 12.35 5.62
CA GLU A 245 1.41 11.19 4.94
C GLU A 245 0.00 11.44 4.40
N PHE A 246 -0.67 12.49 4.90
CA PHE A 246 -2.04 12.81 4.53
C PHE A 246 -2.18 14.23 3.97
N PRO A 247 -3.18 14.45 3.09
CA PRO A 247 -3.52 15.79 2.64
C PRO A 247 -4.07 16.60 3.83
N PRO A 248 -3.79 17.91 3.88
CA PRO A 248 -4.33 18.78 4.90
C PRO A 248 -5.84 19.03 4.65
N ASP A 249 -6.58 19.18 5.74
CA ASP A 249 -8.01 19.50 5.73
C ASP A 249 -8.30 20.92 5.22
N SER A 250 -7.33 21.83 5.41
CA SER A 250 -7.44 23.27 5.20
C SER A 250 -6.10 23.86 4.77
N GLY A 251 -6.06 25.18 4.52
CA GLY A 251 -4.83 25.88 4.12
C GLY A 251 -4.47 25.72 2.63
N TRP A 252 -5.44 25.29 1.82
CA TRP A 252 -5.30 25.22 0.37
C TRP A 252 -5.16 26.63 -0.22
N THR A 253 -4.27 26.75 -1.20
CA THR A 253 -3.99 27.98 -1.94
C THR A 253 -4.25 27.76 -3.42
N ARG A 254 -4.92 28.73 -4.04
CA ARG A 254 -5.25 28.74 -5.46
C ARG A 254 -3.98 28.77 -6.33
N CYS A 255 -3.90 27.86 -7.30
CA CYS A 255 -2.88 27.84 -8.35
C CYS A 255 -3.36 28.65 -9.58
N ALA A 256 -2.64 28.58 -10.70
CA ALA A 256 -2.91 29.39 -11.88
C ALA A 256 -4.33 29.20 -12.46
N GLU A 257 -4.78 27.95 -12.56
CA GLU A 257 -6.09 27.58 -13.13
C GLU A 257 -7.18 27.38 -12.07
N GLY A 258 -6.83 27.54 -10.78
CA GLY A 258 -7.80 27.48 -9.69
C GLY A 258 -8.69 28.73 -9.62
N ILE A 259 -9.83 28.60 -8.97
CA ILE A 259 -10.81 29.69 -8.77
C ILE A 259 -11.10 29.79 -7.26
N ASP A 260 -11.13 31.01 -6.72
CA ASP A 260 -11.50 31.22 -5.32
C ASP A 260 -12.99 30.88 -5.09
N PRO A 261 -13.37 30.34 -3.92
CA PRO A 261 -12.51 30.08 -2.76
C PRO A 261 -11.69 28.78 -2.87
N ALA A 262 -10.63 28.71 -2.07
CA ALA A 262 -9.88 27.47 -1.91
C ALA A 262 -10.73 26.39 -1.21
N PRO A 263 -10.51 25.10 -1.54
CA PRO A 263 -11.30 24.01 -0.99
C PRO A 263 -11.03 23.73 0.49
N ASN A 264 -11.97 23.02 1.08
CA ASN A 264 -11.78 22.25 2.31
C ASN A 264 -11.80 20.76 1.97
N LEU A 265 -11.05 19.98 2.73
CA LEU A 265 -10.95 18.56 2.58
C LEU A 265 -11.37 17.85 3.87
N ARG A 266 -12.26 16.87 3.74
CA ARG A 266 -12.63 15.96 4.83
C ARG A 266 -12.15 14.56 4.48
N ARG A 267 -11.31 13.99 5.33
CA ARG A 267 -10.92 12.58 5.23
C ARG A 267 -12.00 11.72 5.86
N HIS A 268 -12.18 10.54 5.29
CA HIS A 268 -13.07 9.53 5.83
C HIS A 268 -12.25 8.28 6.14
N GLY A 269 -12.20 7.94 7.42
CA GLY A 269 -11.77 6.61 7.86
C GLY A 269 -12.92 5.61 7.74
N ARG A 270 -12.59 4.34 7.97
CA ARG A 270 -13.52 3.19 7.89
C ARG A 270 -14.79 3.33 8.75
N ASP A 271 -14.80 4.19 9.76
CA ASP A 271 -15.83 4.19 10.82
C ASP A 271 -17.09 5.07 10.55
N MET A 272 -17.20 5.76 9.41
CA MET A 272 -18.35 6.66 9.15
C MET A 272 -19.28 6.23 8.01
N ALA A 273 -19.04 5.10 7.35
CA ALA A 273 -19.93 4.62 6.29
C ALA A 273 -21.28 4.10 6.81
N ASP A 274 -21.38 3.81 8.12
CA ASP A 274 -22.51 3.07 8.67
C ASP A 274 -23.52 3.95 9.44
N GLU A 275 -23.16 5.17 9.83
CA GLU A 275 -24.00 6.02 10.70
C GLU A 275 -24.96 6.96 9.93
N GLU A 276 -24.64 7.37 8.69
CA GLU A 276 -25.51 8.28 7.91
C GLU A 276 -26.55 7.55 7.03
N LEU A 277 -26.50 6.21 6.89
CA LEU A 277 -27.44 5.44 6.06
C LEU A 277 -28.67 4.92 6.84
N TYR A 278 -28.70 5.05 8.17
CA TYR A 278 -29.83 4.67 9.03
C TYR A 278 -30.41 5.87 9.80
N GLY A 279 -30.37 7.06 9.21
CA GLY A 279 -31.09 8.23 9.71
C GLY A 279 -32.61 8.07 9.57
N ASP A 280 -33.27 7.76 10.69
CA ASP A 280 -34.70 7.90 11.00
C ASP A 280 -35.73 7.51 9.92
N ALA A 281 -36.23 6.27 10.02
CA ALA A 281 -37.63 6.02 9.67
C ALA A 281 -38.46 6.23 10.95
N PRO A 282 -39.38 7.20 11.01
CA PRO A 282 -40.31 7.32 12.13
C PRO A 282 -41.11 6.02 12.22
N MET A 283 -41.05 5.37 13.39
CA MET A 283 -41.95 4.27 13.71
C MET A 283 -43.36 4.86 13.73
N ASP A 284 -44.16 4.53 12.71
CA ASP A 284 -45.59 4.83 12.67
C ASP A 284 -46.27 4.14 13.87
N GLU A 285 -46.41 4.87 14.98
CA GLU A 285 -47.41 4.59 15.99
C GLU A 285 -48.77 4.93 15.40
N ASP A 286 -49.46 3.95 14.81
CA ASP A 286 -50.93 3.87 14.78
C ASP A 286 -51.38 2.58 14.08
N ASN A 287 -51.76 1.56 14.85
CA ASN A 287 -52.97 0.79 14.53
C ASN A 287 -53.54 0.08 15.76
N VAL A 288 -54.28 0.84 16.55
CA VAL A 288 -55.21 0.31 17.55
C VAL A 288 -56.60 0.33 16.91
N HIS A 289 -57.30 -0.82 17.00
CA HIS A 289 -58.64 -1.16 16.46
C HIS A 289 -58.60 -1.70 15.02
N GLU A 290 -59.19 -2.85 14.68
CA GLU A 290 -60.53 -3.29 15.02
C GLU A 290 -60.69 -4.77 14.59
N SER A 291 -61.15 -5.67 15.47
CA SER A 291 -61.89 -6.88 15.05
C SER A 291 -62.76 -7.36 16.21
N ASN A 292 -64.02 -6.93 16.22
CA ASN A 292 -65.10 -7.73 16.80
C ASN A 292 -65.36 -8.90 15.85
N ILE A 293 -65.25 -10.15 16.32
CA ILE A 293 -66.28 -11.23 16.28
C ILE A 293 -65.94 -12.22 17.39
#